data_AF-A0A8D9CW87-F1
#
_entry.id   AF-A0A8D9CW87-F1
#
_cell.length_a   1.000
_cell.length_b   1.000
_cell.length_c   1.000
_cell.angle_alpha   90.00
_cell.angle_beta   90.00
_cell.angle_gamma   90.00
#
_symmetry.space_group_name_H-M   'P 1'
#
loop_
_entity.id
_entity.type
_entity.pdbx_description
1 polymer ?
#
loop_
_entity_poly.entity_id
_entity_poly.type
_entity_poly.pdbx_seq_one_letter_code
_entity_poly.pdbx_strand_id
1 'polypeptide(L)'
;MVGLKRDTLVIGFRLISLSSVTLMAWQNVEDYEWIIKLTKANIKTKQLGAQLIPCYFKFFTGLATKAFDAYIDLLEESDIGVERDAVHKAFIMSLFRLDTKESLTASFKHIGTSLTTDGLLRENFLNFIRDKVFPLKAELLKPQEEIERHMTDLIKKSLGDVSGEEFNMFMDFLRTLSIFGGKAPQERDRLI
;
A
#
# COMPACT_ATOMS: atom_id res chain seq x y z
N MET A 1 -21.90 4.14 31.79
CA MET A 1 -20.52 4.01 31.24
C MET A 1 -19.77 2.88 31.93
N VAL A 2 -20.08 1.61 31.63
CA VAL A 2 -19.27 0.46 32.09
C VAL A 2 -19.40 -0.66 31.05
N GLY A 3 -18.66 -0.57 29.95
CA GLY A 3 -18.68 -1.58 28.88
C GLY A 3 -17.34 -1.82 28.18
N LEU A 4 -16.33 -1.00 28.46
CA LEU A 4 -15.07 -0.97 27.70
C LEU A 4 -13.91 -1.72 28.38
N LYS A 5 -14.16 -2.49 29.44
CA LYS A 5 -13.09 -3.05 30.30
C LYS A 5 -12.96 -4.57 30.28
N ARG A 6 -13.90 -5.31 29.66
CA ARG A 6 -13.85 -6.79 29.62
C ARG A 6 -13.27 -7.32 28.30
N ASP A 7 -13.53 -6.67 27.17
CA ASP A 7 -13.13 -7.22 25.87
C ASP A 7 -11.63 -7.01 25.55
N THR A 8 -11.03 -5.93 26.06
CA THR A 8 -9.59 -5.67 25.91
C THR A 8 -8.73 -6.70 26.65
N LEU A 9 -9.22 -7.26 27.76
CA LEU A 9 -8.50 -8.22 28.60
C LEU A 9 -8.54 -9.65 28.05
N VAL A 10 -9.63 -10.04 27.40
CA VAL A 10 -9.76 -11.38 26.78
C VAL A 10 -8.82 -11.52 25.57
N ILE A 11 -8.60 -10.44 24.83
CA ILE A 11 -7.68 -10.44 23.67
C ILE A 11 -6.22 -10.39 24.12
N GLY A 12 -5.90 -9.67 25.19
CA GLY A 12 -4.58 -9.73 25.84
C GLY A 12 -4.21 -11.13 26.32
N PHE A 13 -5.18 -11.90 26.83
CA PHE A 13 -4.96 -13.29 27.24
C PHE A 13 -4.83 -14.25 26.04
N ARG A 14 -5.51 -13.98 24.91
CA ARG A 14 -5.33 -14.75 23.66
C ARG A 14 -4.00 -14.47 22.95
N LEU A 15 -3.42 -13.28 23.12
CA LEU A 15 -2.11 -12.93 22.56
C LEU A 15 -0.92 -13.57 23.29
N ILE A 16 -1.08 -13.96 24.57
CA ILE A 16 0.02 -14.49 25.39
C ILE A 16 0.10 -16.03 25.39
N SER A 17 -0.95 -16.74 24.96
CA SER A 17 -1.06 -18.22 25.06
C SER A 17 -0.89 -18.97 23.73
N LEU A 18 -0.10 -18.45 22.79
CA LEU A 18 0.04 -19.04 21.46
C LEU A 18 1.40 -19.70 21.24
N SER A 19 1.54 -20.95 21.72
CA SER A 19 2.57 -21.87 21.23
C SER A 19 2.04 -23.10 20.48
N SER A 20 0.72 -23.38 20.46
CA SER A 20 0.24 -24.60 19.77
C SER A 20 -1.16 -24.57 19.14
N VAL A 21 -2.00 -23.55 19.38
CA VAL A 21 -3.40 -23.49 18.88
C VAL A 21 -3.54 -22.57 17.65
N THR A 22 -2.43 -22.35 16.94
CA THR A 22 -2.17 -21.13 16.14
C THR A 22 -2.75 -21.10 14.72
N LEU A 23 -3.44 -22.13 14.23
CA LEU A 23 -3.85 -22.18 12.80
C LEU A 23 -5.37 -22.30 12.52
N MET A 24 -6.19 -22.72 13.49
CA MET A 24 -7.61 -23.03 13.22
C MET A 24 -8.60 -21.90 13.60
N ALA A 25 -8.16 -20.86 14.33
CA ALA A 25 -9.09 -19.85 14.90
C ALA A 25 -9.17 -18.52 14.11
N TRP A 26 -8.36 -18.31 13.08
CA TRP A 26 -8.22 -17.01 12.39
C TRP A 26 -8.94 -16.95 11.03
N GLN A 27 -10.09 -17.60 10.91
CA GLN A 27 -10.97 -17.51 9.72
C GLN A 27 -12.17 -16.59 9.92
N ASN A 28 -12.31 -15.94 11.08
CA ASN A 28 -13.44 -15.03 11.29
C ASN A 28 -13.15 -13.65 10.70
N VAL A 29 -13.89 -13.30 9.64
CA VAL A 29 -13.85 -11.98 8.99
C VAL A 29 -14.15 -10.86 9.98
N GLU A 30 -15.01 -11.11 10.98
CA GLU A 30 -15.37 -10.14 12.01
C GLU A 30 -14.17 -9.72 12.88
N ASP A 31 -13.24 -10.65 13.14
CA ASP A 31 -12.04 -10.36 13.92
C ASP A 31 -11.12 -9.41 13.16
N TYR A 32 -10.98 -9.60 11.85
CA TYR A 32 -10.19 -8.69 11.00
C TYR A 32 -10.88 -7.32 10.83
N GLU A 33 -12.20 -7.29 10.68
CA GLU A 33 -12.94 -6.01 10.69
C GLU A 33 -12.79 -5.28 12.02
N TRP A 34 -12.71 -5.99 13.15
CA TRP A 34 -12.46 -5.39 14.45
C TRP A 34 -11.04 -4.81 14.55
N ILE A 35 -10.03 -5.52 14.04
CA ILE A 35 -8.66 -5.00 13.93
C ILE A 35 -8.64 -3.70 13.11
N ILE A 36 -9.37 -3.64 11.98
CA ILE A 36 -9.51 -2.41 11.18
C ILE A 36 -10.21 -1.30 11.99
N LYS A 37 -11.22 -1.63 12.82
CA LYS A 37 -11.88 -0.63 13.67
C LYS A 37 -10.97 -0.05 14.75
N LEU A 38 -9.92 -0.76 15.18
CA LEU A 38 -8.95 -0.24 16.15
C LEU A 38 -8.24 1.02 15.68
N THR A 39 -8.11 1.22 14.36
CA THR A 39 -7.44 2.39 13.78
C THR A 39 -8.19 3.70 14.02
N LYS A 40 -9.45 3.62 14.45
CA LYS A 40 -10.32 4.78 14.69
C LYS A 40 -10.50 5.11 16.18
N ALA A 41 -9.83 4.37 17.07
CA ALA A 41 -9.99 4.50 18.52
C ALA A 41 -8.89 5.38 19.12
N ASN A 42 -8.34 5.02 20.28
CA ASN A 42 -7.27 5.78 20.96
C ASN A 42 -5.87 5.42 20.42
N ILE A 43 -4.87 6.25 20.73
CA ILE A 43 -3.48 6.12 20.23
C ILE A 43 -2.92 4.70 20.41
N LYS A 44 -3.11 4.07 21.58
CA LYS A 44 -2.60 2.71 21.85
C LYS A 44 -3.26 1.66 20.97
N THR A 45 -4.58 1.76 20.77
CA THR A 45 -5.31 0.87 19.87
C THR A 45 -4.94 1.09 18.41
N LYS A 46 -4.65 2.34 18.01
CA LYS A 46 -4.18 2.65 16.66
C LYS A 46 -2.80 2.07 16.37
N GLN A 47 -1.88 2.13 17.34
CA GLN A 47 -0.57 1.48 17.25
C GLN A 47 -0.70 -0.04 17.07
N LEU A 48 -1.60 -0.68 17.82
CA LEU A 48 -1.89 -2.10 17.64
C LEU A 48 -2.50 -2.38 16.26
N GLY A 49 -3.45 -1.58 15.80
CA GLY A 49 -4.00 -1.68 14.44
C GLY A 49 -2.91 -1.61 13.36
N ALA A 50 -1.96 -0.68 13.49
CA ALA A 50 -0.84 -0.52 12.56
C ALA A 50 0.09 -1.75 12.50
N GLN A 51 0.21 -2.51 13.59
CA GLN A 51 1.01 -3.74 13.61
C GLN A 51 0.22 -4.94 13.07
N LEU A 52 -1.07 -5.03 13.40
CA LEU A 52 -1.88 -6.21 13.12
C LEU A 52 -2.43 -6.22 11.69
N ILE A 53 -2.85 -5.07 11.13
CA ILE A 53 -3.42 -5.00 9.77
C ILE A 53 -2.50 -5.66 8.72
N PRO A 54 -1.19 -5.30 8.66
CA PRO A 54 -0.23 -5.93 7.74
C PRO A 54 -0.05 -7.43 7.97
N CYS A 55 0.03 -7.86 9.23
CA CYS A 55 0.35 -9.25 9.58
C CYS A 55 -0.73 -10.23 9.12
N TYR A 56 -2.00 -9.82 9.19
CA TYR A 56 -3.14 -10.69 8.92
C TYR A 56 -3.77 -10.48 7.54
N PHE A 57 -3.37 -9.44 6.80
CA PHE A 57 -3.93 -9.11 5.48
C PHE A 57 -4.03 -10.31 4.53
N LYS A 58 -2.99 -11.15 4.47
CA LYS A 58 -2.92 -12.31 3.57
C LYS A 58 -4.06 -13.33 3.75
N PHE A 59 -4.74 -13.31 4.90
CA PHE A 59 -5.86 -14.20 5.19
C PHE A 59 -7.23 -13.57 4.84
N PHE A 60 -7.29 -12.26 4.62
CA PHE A 60 -8.54 -11.49 4.49
C PHE A 60 -8.51 -10.54 3.30
N THR A 61 -8.15 -11.06 2.13
CA THR A 61 -8.02 -10.30 0.88
C THR A 61 -9.33 -9.64 0.44
N GLY A 62 -10.49 -10.18 0.84
CA GLY A 62 -11.81 -9.57 0.59
C GLY A 62 -12.07 -8.25 1.33
N LEU A 63 -11.23 -7.89 2.31
CA LEU A 63 -11.30 -6.61 3.03
C LEU A 63 -10.16 -5.66 2.64
N ALA A 64 -9.47 -5.93 1.52
CA ALA A 64 -8.25 -5.23 1.14
C ALA A 64 -8.39 -3.71 1.07
N THR A 65 -9.45 -3.20 0.43
CA THR A 65 -9.70 -1.76 0.33
C THR A 65 -9.88 -1.12 1.70
N LYS A 66 -10.72 -1.72 2.56
CA LYS A 66 -10.97 -1.21 3.92
C LYS A 66 -9.70 -1.23 4.78
N ALA A 67 -8.92 -2.30 4.67
CA ALA A 67 -7.66 -2.47 5.39
C ALA A 67 -6.61 -1.46 4.91
N PHE A 68 -6.52 -1.24 3.60
CA PHE A 68 -5.62 -0.27 3.01
C PHE A 68 -5.98 1.15 3.44
N ASP A 69 -7.23 1.59 3.26
CA ASP A 69 -7.67 2.94 3.64
C ASP A 69 -7.42 3.20 5.14
N ALA A 70 -7.82 2.27 6.01
CA ALA A 70 -7.57 2.39 7.45
C ALA A 70 -6.08 2.40 7.81
N TYR A 71 -5.24 1.73 7.03
CA TYR A 71 -3.80 1.76 7.22
C TYR A 71 -3.20 3.08 6.76
N ILE A 72 -3.67 3.66 5.65
CA ILE A 72 -3.24 5.00 5.19
C ILE A 72 -3.58 6.07 6.22
N ASP A 73 -4.81 6.05 6.77
CA ASP A 73 -5.22 6.98 7.83
C ASP A 73 -4.24 6.96 9.01
N LEU A 74 -3.74 5.76 9.38
CA LEU A 74 -2.75 5.62 10.46
C LEU A 74 -1.37 6.17 10.09
N LEU A 75 -1.02 6.20 8.80
CA LEU A 75 0.25 6.73 8.33
C LEU A 75 0.27 8.26 8.39
N GLU A 76 -0.87 8.90 8.18
CA GLU A 76 -1.04 10.36 8.28
C GLU A 76 -0.92 10.86 9.72
N GLU A 77 -1.18 10.01 10.70
CA GLU A 77 -1.10 10.38 12.11
C GLU A 77 0.34 10.33 12.64
N SER A 78 0.92 11.52 12.86
CA SER A 78 2.28 11.75 13.37
C SER A 78 2.55 11.12 14.76
N ASP A 79 1.53 11.03 15.61
CA ASP A 79 1.64 10.52 16.99
C ASP A 79 1.78 9.00 17.09
N ILE A 80 1.61 8.25 15.99
CA ILE A 80 1.56 6.79 16.06
C ILE A 80 2.96 6.16 16.07
N GLY A 81 4.04 6.91 15.79
CA GLY A 81 5.42 6.43 16.02
C GLY A 81 5.71 5.07 15.36
N VAL A 82 5.14 4.89 14.17
CA VAL A 82 5.26 3.69 13.36
C VAL A 82 6.70 3.41 12.96
N GLU A 83 7.47 2.55 13.63
CA GLU A 83 8.66 1.96 12.99
C GLU A 83 8.18 1.08 11.81
N ARG A 84 8.03 1.73 10.65
CA ARG A 84 7.05 1.36 9.63
C ARG A 84 7.66 0.76 8.38
N ASP A 85 8.94 0.93 8.12
CA ASP A 85 9.38 0.89 6.74
C ASP A 85 9.28 -0.53 6.12
N ALA A 86 9.76 -1.56 6.83
CA ALA A 86 9.71 -2.94 6.34
C ALA A 86 8.28 -3.52 6.32
N VAL A 87 7.47 -3.25 7.35
CA VAL A 87 6.10 -3.78 7.48
C VAL A 87 5.16 -3.09 6.49
N HIS A 88 5.28 -1.77 6.33
CA HIS A 88 4.59 -0.98 5.32
C HIS A 88 4.94 -1.46 3.91
N LYS A 89 6.25 -1.62 3.63
CA LYS A 89 6.73 -2.15 2.35
C LYS A 89 6.15 -3.54 2.06
N ALA A 90 6.14 -4.44 3.05
CA ALA A 90 5.60 -5.79 2.90
C ALA A 90 4.07 -5.79 2.68
N PHE A 91 3.34 -4.91 3.36
CA PHE A 91 1.89 -4.77 3.20
C PHE A 91 1.52 -4.28 1.81
N ILE A 92 2.16 -3.19 1.34
CA ILE A 92 1.91 -2.69 -0.01
C ILE A 92 2.31 -3.75 -1.05
N MET A 93 3.44 -4.44 -0.88
CA MET A 93 3.79 -5.55 -1.77
C MET A 93 2.73 -6.66 -1.82
N SER A 94 2.10 -6.96 -0.68
CA SER A 94 1.04 -7.96 -0.62
C SER A 94 -0.24 -7.50 -1.33
N LEU A 95 -0.58 -6.21 -1.23
CA LEU A 95 -1.69 -5.60 -1.97
C LEU A 95 -1.47 -5.66 -3.48
N PHE A 96 -0.28 -5.25 -3.94
CA PHE A 96 0.06 -5.27 -5.36
C PHE A 96 0.03 -6.69 -5.95
N ARG A 97 0.43 -7.70 -5.18
CA ARG A 97 0.34 -9.11 -5.59
C ARG A 97 -1.08 -9.65 -5.60
N LEU A 98 -1.99 -9.07 -4.81
CA LEU A 98 -3.39 -9.46 -4.79
C LEU A 98 -4.14 -8.90 -6.01
N ASP A 99 -4.10 -7.59 -6.18
CA ASP A 99 -4.67 -6.89 -7.32
C ASP A 99 -3.83 -5.65 -7.63
N THR A 100 -3.00 -5.77 -8.66
CA THR A 100 -2.13 -4.67 -9.07
C THR A 100 -2.92 -3.46 -9.54
N LYS A 101 -4.04 -3.66 -10.26
CA LYS A 101 -4.85 -2.57 -10.83
C LYS A 101 -5.55 -1.76 -9.75
N GLU A 102 -6.22 -2.42 -8.83
CA GLU A 102 -6.91 -1.76 -7.72
C GLU A 102 -5.91 -1.12 -6.76
N SER A 103 -4.80 -1.81 -6.44
CA SER A 103 -3.77 -1.26 -5.56
C SER A 103 -3.15 0.01 -6.12
N LEU A 104 -2.83 0.03 -7.42
CA LEU A 104 -2.36 1.23 -8.11
C LEU A 104 -3.38 2.36 -8.06
N THR A 105 -4.65 2.06 -8.33
CA THR A 105 -5.73 3.06 -8.28
C THR A 105 -5.85 3.67 -6.89
N ALA A 106 -5.81 2.84 -5.86
CA ALA A 106 -5.90 3.27 -4.47
C ALA A 106 -4.67 4.10 -4.07
N SER A 107 -3.45 3.66 -4.40
CA SER A 107 -2.22 4.42 -4.14
C SER A 107 -2.22 5.79 -4.82
N PHE A 108 -2.56 5.87 -6.11
CA PHE A 108 -2.60 7.13 -6.85
C PHE A 108 -3.73 8.07 -6.39
N LYS A 109 -4.86 7.52 -5.95
CA LYS A 109 -5.94 8.30 -5.31
C LYS A 109 -5.41 8.99 -4.05
N HIS A 110 -4.71 8.26 -3.18
CA HIS A 110 -4.15 8.81 -1.94
C HIS A 110 -3.01 9.80 -2.19
N ILE A 111 -2.15 9.56 -3.19
CA ILE A 111 -1.14 10.53 -3.65
C ILE A 111 -1.78 11.86 -4.07
N GLY A 112 -2.95 11.81 -4.72
CA GLY A 112 -3.69 12.99 -5.17
C GLY A 112 -4.47 13.70 -4.06
N THR A 113 -4.96 12.99 -3.04
CA THR A 113 -5.68 13.59 -1.91
C THR A 113 -4.76 14.10 -0.80
N SER A 114 -3.55 13.55 -0.66
CA SER A 114 -2.58 13.89 0.39
C SER A 114 -1.92 15.27 0.23
N LEU A 115 -2.41 16.13 -0.68
CA LEU A 115 -1.99 17.54 -0.80
C LEU A 115 -2.20 18.37 0.48
N THR A 116 -2.91 17.82 1.47
CA THR A 116 -3.24 18.49 2.73
C THR A 116 -2.37 18.10 3.92
N THR A 117 -1.58 17.00 3.83
CA THR A 117 -0.90 16.41 5.00
C THR A 117 0.59 16.16 4.68
N ASP A 118 1.42 17.15 5.02
CA ASP A 118 2.90 17.15 5.13
C ASP A 118 3.77 16.59 3.99
N GLY A 119 3.22 16.16 2.85
CA GLY A 119 3.99 15.71 1.66
C GLY A 119 4.79 14.42 1.83
N LEU A 120 5.13 14.03 3.06
CA LEU A 120 5.98 12.88 3.39
C LEU A 120 5.38 11.54 2.96
N LEU A 121 4.06 11.39 3.07
CA LEU A 121 3.38 10.16 2.63
C LEU A 121 3.41 10.01 1.12
N ARG A 122 3.15 11.12 0.42
CA ARG A 122 3.24 11.16 -1.03
C ARG A 122 4.65 10.78 -1.48
N GLU A 123 5.67 11.36 -0.89
CA GLU A 123 7.07 11.03 -1.16
C GLU A 123 7.36 9.54 -0.88
N ASN A 124 6.91 9.01 0.27
CA ASN A 124 7.08 7.60 0.62
C ASN A 124 6.40 6.65 -0.36
N PHE A 125 5.19 6.98 -0.82
CA PHE A 125 4.48 6.20 -1.83
C PHE A 125 5.19 6.22 -3.18
N LEU A 126 5.66 7.39 -3.61
CA LEU A 126 6.42 7.53 -4.86
C LEU A 126 7.75 6.78 -4.80
N ASN A 127 8.48 6.92 -3.70
CA ASN A 127 9.71 6.16 -3.45
C ASN A 127 9.43 4.64 -3.41
N PHE A 128 8.35 4.20 -2.77
CA PHE A 128 7.95 2.79 -2.78
C PHE A 128 7.66 2.27 -4.20
N ILE A 129 6.88 3.03 -4.97
CA ILE A 129 6.54 2.70 -6.36
C ILE A 129 7.83 2.59 -7.18
N ARG A 130 8.74 3.56 -7.07
CA ARG A 130 10.05 3.55 -7.74
C ARG A 130 10.91 2.35 -7.33
N ASP A 131 11.04 2.08 -6.03
CA ASP A 131 12.04 1.16 -5.50
C ASP A 131 11.55 -0.30 -5.47
N LYS A 132 10.23 -0.53 -5.51
CA LYS A 132 9.63 -1.87 -5.36
C LYS A 132 8.72 -2.26 -6.50
N VAL A 133 7.88 -1.36 -7.00
CA VAL A 133 6.95 -1.68 -8.09
C VAL A 133 7.70 -1.67 -9.42
N PHE A 134 8.58 -0.70 -9.68
CA PHE A 134 9.27 -0.59 -10.97
C PHE A 134 10.22 -1.76 -11.27
N PRO A 135 10.99 -2.31 -10.30
CA PRO A 135 11.82 -3.48 -10.55
C PRO A 135 10.99 -4.74 -10.81
N LEU A 136 9.80 -4.84 -10.22
CA LEU A 136 8.93 -6.01 -10.29
C LEU A 136 7.85 -5.91 -11.37
N LYS A 137 7.90 -4.90 -12.24
CA LYS A 137 6.85 -4.63 -13.23
C LYS A 137 6.57 -5.78 -14.20
N ALA A 138 7.59 -6.55 -14.60
CA ALA A 138 7.42 -7.70 -15.49
C ALA A 138 6.66 -8.87 -14.82
N GLU A 139 6.67 -8.91 -13.49
CA GLU A 139 5.97 -9.92 -12.70
C GLU A 139 4.56 -9.47 -12.34
N LEU A 140 4.40 -8.20 -11.94
CA LEU A 140 3.17 -7.63 -11.42
C LEU A 140 2.20 -7.13 -12.50
N LEU A 141 2.70 -6.53 -13.59
CA LEU A 141 1.84 -5.98 -14.64
C LEU A 141 1.34 -7.10 -15.55
N LYS A 142 0.31 -7.83 -15.11
CA LYS A 142 -0.35 -8.86 -15.90
C LYS A 142 -1.88 -8.70 -15.82
N PRO A 143 -2.60 -8.58 -16.96
CA PRO A 143 -2.11 -8.51 -18.35
C PRO A 143 -1.35 -7.20 -18.63
N GLN A 144 -0.14 -7.29 -19.17
CA GLN A 144 0.81 -6.17 -19.23
C GLN A 144 0.25 -4.92 -19.90
N GLU A 145 -0.30 -5.04 -21.10
CA GLU A 145 -0.81 -3.89 -21.85
C GLU A 145 -1.95 -3.16 -21.12
N GLU A 146 -2.87 -3.89 -20.48
CA GLU A 146 -4.00 -3.30 -19.77
C GLU A 146 -3.54 -2.52 -18.54
N ILE A 147 -2.65 -3.11 -17.73
CA ILE A 147 -2.17 -2.46 -16.52
C ILE A 147 -1.24 -1.29 -16.87
N GLU A 148 -0.43 -1.40 -17.93
CA GLU A 148 0.41 -0.29 -18.42
C GLU A 148 -0.43 0.90 -18.92
N ARG A 149 -1.54 0.64 -19.63
CA ARG A 149 -2.50 1.68 -20.04
C ARG A 149 -3.16 2.33 -18.82
N HIS A 150 -3.66 1.53 -17.89
CA HIS A 150 -4.27 2.02 -16.66
C HIS A 150 -3.30 2.88 -15.84
N MET A 151 -2.04 2.45 -15.72
CA MET A 151 -0.98 3.21 -15.07
C MET A 151 -0.71 4.54 -15.72
N THR A 152 -0.65 4.56 -17.05
CA THR A 152 -0.45 5.79 -17.82
C THR A 152 -1.56 6.80 -17.53
N ASP A 153 -2.81 6.34 -17.43
CA ASP A 153 -3.95 7.21 -17.15
C ASP A 153 -3.94 7.73 -15.70
N LEU A 154 -3.50 6.91 -14.74
CA LEU A 154 -3.30 7.36 -13.36
C LEU A 154 -2.20 8.42 -13.27
N ILE A 155 -1.04 8.18 -13.89
CA ILE A 155 0.07 9.14 -13.92
C ILE A 155 -0.38 10.45 -14.55
N LYS A 156 -1.04 10.42 -15.71
CA LYS A 156 -1.56 11.63 -16.38
C LYS A 156 -2.46 12.46 -15.48
N LYS A 157 -3.31 11.82 -14.66
CA LYS A 157 -4.17 12.52 -13.69
C LYS A 157 -3.37 13.15 -12.56
N SER A 158 -2.28 12.53 -12.15
CA SER A 158 -1.42 13.02 -11.08
C SER A 158 -0.43 14.10 -11.52
N LEU A 159 -0.12 14.22 -12.82
CA LEU A 159 0.83 15.23 -13.36
C LEU A 159 0.39 16.70 -13.18
N GLY A 160 -0.85 16.97 -12.75
CA GLY A 160 -1.34 18.35 -12.59
C GLY A 160 -0.67 19.14 -11.46
N ASP A 161 -0.16 18.45 -10.43
CA ASP A 161 0.43 19.07 -9.23
C ASP A 161 1.60 18.21 -8.74
N VAL A 162 2.68 18.17 -9.52
CA VAL A 162 3.90 17.40 -9.22
C VAL A 162 5.13 18.28 -9.22
N SER A 163 6.09 17.98 -8.35
CA SER A 163 7.41 18.62 -8.40
C SER A 163 8.19 18.17 -9.65
N GLY A 164 9.25 18.89 -10.01
CA GLY A 164 10.11 18.50 -11.13
C GLY A 164 10.77 17.12 -10.93
N GLU A 165 11.07 16.75 -9.69
CA GLU A 165 11.65 15.45 -9.35
C GLU A 165 10.62 14.32 -9.51
N GLU A 166 9.39 14.53 -9.04
CA GLU A 166 8.28 13.60 -9.22
C GLU A 166 7.94 13.43 -10.70
N PHE A 167 7.93 14.52 -11.47
CA PHE A 167 7.71 14.50 -12.91
C PHE A 167 8.77 13.65 -13.63
N ASN A 168 10.05 13.85 -13.31
CA ASN A 168 11.14 13.06 -13.89
C ASN A 168 11.00 11.57 -13.54
N MET A 169 10.68 11.26 -12.29
CA MET A 169 10.43 9.89 -11.85
C MET A 169 9.28 9.23 -12.64
N PHE A 170 8.17 9.94 -12.85
CA PHE A 170 7.06 9.44 -13.65
C PHE A 170 7.44 9.26 -15.12
N MET A 171 8.18 10.19 -15.70
CA MET A 171 8.63 10.10 -17.09
C MET A 171 9.61 8.93 -17.30
N ASP A 172 10.54 8.73 -16.39
CA ASP A 172 11.45 7.58 -16.40
C ASP A 172 10.67 6.28 -16.33
N PHE A 173 9.63 6.22 -15.50
CA PHE A 173 8.78 5.05 -15.44
C PHE A 173 8.02 4.76 -16.73
N LEU A 174 7.34 5.77 -17.28
CA LEU A 174 6.57 5.65 -18.52
C LEU A 174 7.47 5.15 -19.65
N ARG A 175 8.71 5.64 -19.74
CA ARG A 175 9.72 5.14 -20.70
C ARG A 175 10.02 3.65 -20.55
N THR A 176 9.84 3.09 -19.35
CA THR A 176 10.08 1.66 -19.11
C THR A 176 8.89 0.75 -19.43
N LEU A 177 7.72 1.30 -19.74
CA LEU A 177 6.55 0.51 -20.11
C LEU A 177 6.66 0.07 -21.57
N SER A 178 6.29 -1.17 -21.86
CA SER A 178 6.37 -1.75 -23.20
C SER A 178 5.50 -1.00 -24.22
N ILE A 179 4.37 -0.42 -23.78
CA ILE A 179 3.50 0.40 -24.63
C ILE A 179 4.19 1.66 -25.17
N PHE A 180 5.26 2.13 -24.52
CA PHE A 180 6.10 3.23 -25.00
C PHE A 180 7.44 2.73 -25.58
N GLY A 181 7.91 1.56 -25.13
CA GLY A 181 9.20 0.95 -25.45
C GLY A 181 9.19 -0.01 -26.62
N GLY A 182 8.72 0.42 -27.79
CA GLY A 182 8.72 -0.40 -29.00
C GLY A 182 8.75 0.38 -30.31
N LYS A 183 9.73 1.29 -30.49
CA LYS A 183 10.28 1.85 -31.76
C LYS A 183 10.96 3.22 -31.54
N ALA A 184 11.99 3.29 -30.69
CA ALA A 184 13.03 4.28 -30.92
C ALA A 184 14.08 3.61 -31.82
N PRO A 185 14.34 4.07 -33.06
CA PRO A 185 15.47 3.59 -33.82
C PRO A 185 16.72 3.81 -32.97
N GLN A 186 17.41 2.74 -32.59
CA GLN A 186 18.82 2.89 -32.22
C GLN A 186 19.50 3.44 -33.46
N GLU A 187 20.06 4.65 -33.36
CA GLU A 187 20.98 5.17 -34.36
C GLU A 187 22.05 4.11 -34.54
N ARG A 188 21.94 3.36 -35.63
CA ARG A 188 23.03 2.51 -36.07
C ARG A 188 24.12 3.47 -36.45
N ASP A 189 25.23 3.40 -35.72
CA ASP A 189 26.52 3.93 -36.12
C ASP A 189 26.73 3.60 -37.61
N ARG A 190 26.42 4.59 -38.44
CA ARG A 190 26.97 4.70 -39.77
C ARG A 190 27.97 5.82 -39.65
N LEU A 191 29.24 5.48 -39.67
CA LEU A 191 30.12 5.86 -40.78
C LEU A 191 31.47 5.16 -40.58
N ILE A 192 31.66 4.16 -41.44
CA ILE A 192 32.96 3.86 -42.05
C ILE A 192 33.23 4.98 -43.05
#